data_AF-A0A8B7ZZG8-F1
#
_entry.id   AF-A0A8B7ZZG8-F1
#
_cell.length_a   1.000
_cell.length_b   1.000
_cell.length_c   1.000
_cell.angle_alpha   90.00
_cell.angle_beta   90.00
_cell.angle_gamma   90.00
#
_symmetry.space_group_name_H-M   'P 1'
#
loop_
_entity.id
_entity.type
_entity.pdbx_description
1 polymer ?
#
loop_
_entity_poly.entity_id
_entity_poly.type
_entity_poly.pdbx_seq_one_letter_code
_entity_poly.pdbx_strand_id
1 'polypeptide(L)'
;MKWHPAVIRWCIALQNRSSSAYNLIRQTGFIRLPHPSTLHPYSLFANHTTDFNFDMLARVVKDYKLHARPEHEACISLLFDEMKVKAGLVFSIKSGKVIGLTDVGSLANELASFERKCRGDTEPDTATHVLVLMVRGIFMSLHTPVGYYPTVGVTSHQLFPCLWEAILHLEVAGWKVRALVSDGASPHRKFYHLHQDRGSSDEVVYFTPNPFDTTRRIHFVCDVPHLIKTTRNNFENSSYHNKTRLLCYNKQPIEWTQLLQMYEWDMGLERHSPGLRRLHKLTYEHLHLTPALRMRVYMAAQVLSSTVANAFESHGKTGATSTVKFLRMFDQMFDCLNVSNTHAARHLRKPSLEPYRSSTDWRFEVIIGI
;
A
#
# COMPACT_ATOMS: atom_id res chain seq x y z
N MET A 1 -1.58 -45.42 6.56
CA MET A 1 -2.89 -44.86 6.97
C MET A 1 -3.37 -43.93 5.87
N LYS A 2 -4.57 -44.15 5.31
CA LYS A 2 -5.16 -43.24 4.31
C LYS A 2 -5.85 -42.10 5.06
N TRP A 3 -5.50 -40.85 4.73
CA TRP A 3 -6.08 -39.67 5.38
C TRP A 3 -7.27 -39.16 4.57
N HIS A 4 -8.35 -38.80 5.24
CA HIS A 4 -9.50 -38.19 4.59
C HIS A 4 -9.12 -36.79 4.06
N PRO A 5 -9.55 -36.38 2.84
CA PRO A 5 -9.16 -35.08 2.26
C PRO A 5 -9.50 -33.86 3.12
N ALA A 6 -10.56 -33.92 3.92
CA ALA A 6 -10.88 -32.85 4.88
C ALA A 6 -9.81 -32.72 5.99
N VAL A 7 -9.27 -33.84 6.46
CA VAL A 7 -8.21 -33.86 7.48
C VAL A 7 -6.93 -33.28 6.89
N ILE A 8 -6.58 -33.64 5.65
CA ILE A 8 -5.41 -33.08 4.96
C ILE A 8 -5.54 -31.56 4.83
N ARG A 9 -6.69 -31.05 4.36
CA ARG A 9 -6.95 -29.61 4.25
C ARG A 9 -6.84 -28.88 5.59
N TRP A 10 -7.42 -29.46 6.64
CA TRP A 10 -7.31 -28.90 7.99
C TRP A 10 -5.86 -28.90 8.50
N CYS A 11 -5.10 -29.97 8.27
CA CYS A 11 -3.69 -30.06 8.64
C CYS A 11 -2.83 -29.04 7.88
N ILE A 12 -3.08 -28.83 6.59
CA ILE A 12 -2.41 -27.78 5.80
C ILE A 12 -2.72 -26.39 6.37
N ALA A 13 -3.99 -26.11 6.69
CA ALA A 13 -4.37 -24.84 7.29
C ALA A 13 -3.69 -24.60 8.64
N LEU A 14 -3.60 -25.63 9.49
CA LEU A 14 -2.92 -25.57 10.77
C LEU A 14 -1.40 -25.37 10.61
N GLN A 15 -0.77 -26.14 9.71
CA GLN A 15 0.66 -26.03 9.41
C GLN A 15 1.03 -24.65 8.83
N ASN A 16 0.18 -24.09 7.97
CA ASN A 16 0.38 -22.75 7.39
C ASN A 16 0.25 -21.65 8.44
N ARG A 17 -0.62 -21.83 9.45
CA ARG A 17 -0.72 -20.88 10.57
C ARG A 17 0.46 -20.97 11.53
N SER A 18 0.89 -22.19 11.86
CA SER A 18 2.05 -22.42 12.73
C SER A 18 2.62 -23.82 12.53
N SER A 19 3.77 -23.89 11.87
CA SER A 19 4.50 -25.14 11.67
C SER A 19 5.02 -25.71 12.99
N SER A 20 5.41 -24.86 13.95
CA SER A 20 5.87 -25.26 15.27
C SER A 20 4.74 -25.86 16.11
N ALA A 21 3.57 -25.23 16.15
CA ALA A 21 2.41 -25.78 16.85
C ALA A 21 1.94 -27.10 16.23
N TYR A 22 1.91 -27.18 14.89
CA TYR A 22 1.59 -28.42 14.18
C TYR A 22 2.52 -29.56 14.57
N ASN A 23 3.84 -29.30 14.58
CA ASN A 23 4.83 -30.30 14.96
C ASN A 23 4.73 -30.68 16.44
N LEU A 24 4.47 -29.73 17.33
CA LEU A 24 4.26 -29.99 18.76
C LEU A 24 3.07 -30.93 18.96
N ILE A 25 1.89 -30.61 18.39
CA ILE A 25 0.68 -31.44 18.50
C ILE A 25 0.96 -32.84 17.95
N ARG A 26 1.63 -32.95 16.80
CA ARG A 26 1.99 -34.23 16.20
C ARG A 26 2.92 -35.05 17.10
N GLN A 27 3.93 -34.42 17.70
CA GLN A 27 4.93 -35.08 18.56
C GLN A 27 4.35 -35.51 19.91
N THR A 28 3.44 -34.72 20.49
CA THR A 28 2.77 -35.08 21.76
C THR A 28 1.91 -36.34 21.63
N GLY A 29 1.54 -36.73 20.41
CA GLY A 29 0.74 -37.93 20.15
C GLY A 29 -0.74 -37.81 20.59
N PHE A 30 -1.15 -36.69 21.19
CA PHE A 30 -2.52 -36.43 21.61
C PHE A 30 -3.51 -36.50 20.43
N ILE A 31 -3.09 -35.97 19.27
CA ILE A 31 -3.80 -36.13 18.00
C ILE A 31 -2.84 -36.73 16.99
N ARG A 32 -3.24 -37.83 16.35
CA ARG A 32 -2.49 -38.42 15.24
C ARG A 32 -2.66 -37.52 14.00
N LEU A 33 -1.57 -36.88 13.59
CA LEU A 33 -1.52 -36.00 12.42
C LEU A 33 -0.57 -36.54 11.34
N PRO A 34 -0.84 -36.31 10.04
CA PRO A 34 0.07 -36.67 8.97
C PRO A 34 1.44 -36.00 9.11
N HIS A 35 2.48 -36.63 8.57
CA HIS A 35 3.79 -36.00 8.49
C HIS A 35 3.74 -34.81 7.51
N PRO A 36 4.48 -33.71 7.75
CA PRO A 36 4.62 -32.59 6.80
C PRO A 36 4.99 -33.03 5.37
N SER A 37 5.83 -34.05 5.23
CA SER A 37 6.16 -34.65 3.93
C SER A 37 4.94 -35.23 3.21
N THR A 38 3.95 -35.72 3.96
CA THR A 38 2.66 -36.17 3.41
C THR A 38 1.78 -34.99 3.00
N LEU A 39 1.94 -33.82 3.61
CA LEU A 39 1.18 -32.61 3.29
C LEU A 39 1.75 -31.85 2.07
N HIS A 40 3.06 -31.88 1.87
CA HIS A 40 3.76 -31.15 0.80
C HIS A 40 3.18 -31.35 -0.60
N PRO A 41 2.88 -32.58 -1.06
CA PRO A 41 2.28 -32.80 -2.37
C PRO A 41 0.91 -32.13 -2.53
N TYR A 42 0.14 -32.05 -1.44
CA TYR A 42 -1.19 -31.44 -1.43
C TYR A 42 -1.15 -29.92 -1.29
N SER A 43 -0.12 -29.35 -0.64
CA SER A 43 0.05 -27.89 -0.56
C SER A 43 0.63 -27.30 -1.84
N LEU A 44 1.50 -28.05 -2.53
CA LEU A 44 2.15 -27.64 -3.79
C LEU A 44 1.41 -28.12 -5.05
N PHE A 45 0.10 -28.36 -4.95
CA PHE A 45 -0.71 -28.88 -6.06
C PHE A 45 -0.80 -27.89 -7.23
N ALA A 46 -0.77 -26.58 -6.94
CA ALA A 46 -0.83 -25.55 -7.96
C ALA A 46 0.55 -25.34 -8.60
N ASN A 47 0.60 -25.32 -9.94
CA ASN A 47 1.75 -24.82 -10.66
C ASN A 47 1.67 -23.29 -10.64
N HIS A 48 2.63 -22.66 -9.97
CA HIS A 48 2.74 -21.21 -9.91
C HIS A 48 3.48 -20.76 -11.17
N THR A 49 2.80 -19.97 -11.98
CA THR A 49 3.42 -19.18 -13.04
C THR A 49 3.57 -17.75 -12.54
N THR A 50 4.65 -17.12 -12.98
CA THR A 50 4.71 -15.66 -13.11
C THR A 50 3.57 -15.18 -13.99
N ASP A 51 3.18 -13.91 -13.88
CA ASP A 51 2.02 -13.29 -14.54
C ASP A 51 0.70 -13.40 -13.76
N PHE A 52 -0.40 -13.00 -14.40
CA PHE A 52 -1.75 -13.04 -13.89
C PHE A 52 -2.24 -14.48 -13.72
N ASN A 53 -2.78 -14.80 -12.55
CA ASN A 53 -3.19 -16.15 -12.19
C ASN A 53 -4.68 -16.38 -12.46
N PHE A 54 -4.98 -16.92 -13.64
CA PHE A 54 -6.34 -17.28 -14.06
C PHE A 54 -7.02 -18.31 -13.16
N ASP A 55 -6.28 -19.31 -12.70
CA ASP A 55 -6.81 -20.32 -11.79
C ASP A 55 -7.25 -19.70 -10.46
N MET A 56 -6.48 -18.71 -9.97
CA MET A 56 -6.82 -17.98 -8.77
C MET A 56 -8.05 -17.11 -8.99
N LEU A 57 -8.12 -16.39 -10.12
CA LEU A 57 -9.29 -15.59 -10.46
C LEU A 57 -10.56 -16.46 -10.54
N ALA A 58 -10.51 -17.59 -11.22
CA ALA A 58 -11.64 -18.52 -11.34
C ALA A 58 -12.09 -19.06 -9.97
N ARG A 59 -11.14 -19.37 -9.08
CA ARG A 59 -11.44 -19.77 -7.69
C ARG A 59 -12.10 -18.64 -6.92
N VAL A 60 -11.58 -17.42 -7.01
CA VAL A 60 -12.15 -16.24 -6.34
C VAL A 60 -13.58 -15.97 -6.81
N VAL A 61 -13.85 -16.02 -8.12
CA VAL A 61 -15.21 -15.87 -8.67
C VAL A 61 -16.16 -16.92 -8.09
N LYS A 62 -15.71 -18.19 -8.00
CA LYS A 62 -16.50 -19.30 -7.48
C LYS A 62 -16.75 -19.19 -5.97
N ASP A 63 -15.70 -18.94 -5.19
CA ASP A 63 -15.75 -18.90 -3.73
C ASP A 63 -16.63 -17.75 -3.23
N TYR A 64 -16.57 -16.61 -3.92
CA TYR A 64 -17.39 -15.46 -3.61
C TYR A 64 -18.76 -15.50 -4.29
N LYS A 65 -19.05 -16.49 -5.15
CA LYS A 65 -20.31 -16.62 -5.89
C LYS A 65 -20.70 -15.31 -6.58
N LEU A 66 -19.76 -14.72 -7.31
CA LEU A 66 -19.88 -13.37 -7.86
C LEU A 66 -21.22 -13.13 -8.60
N HIS A 67 -21.62 -14.06 -9.46
CA HIS A 67 -22.84 -13.94 -10.28
C HIS A 67 -24.15 -14.05 -9.49
N ALA A 68 -24.12 -14.52 -8.24
CA ALA A 68 -25.28 -14.60 -7.37
C ALA A 68 -25.44 -13.39 -6.44
N ARG A 69 -24.46 -12.46 -6.48
CA ARG A 69 -24.42 -11.29 -5.60
C ARG A 69 -24.92 -10.03 -6.29
N PRO A 70 -25.34 -9.01 -5.52
CA PRO A 70 -25.64 -7.69 -6.06
C PRO A 70 -24.44 -7.07 -6.79
N GLU A 71 -24.71 -6.26 -7.80
CA GLU A 71 -23.67 -5.65 -8.64
C GLU A 71 -22.69 -4.77 -7.86
N HIS A 72 -23.15 -4.08 -6.82
CA HIS A 72 -22.26 -3.25 -6.00
C HIS A 72 -21.15 -4.08 -5.32
N GLU A 73 -21.42 -5.34 -4.96
CA GLU A 73 -20.41 -6.21 -4.36
C GLU A 73 -19.31 -6.62 -5.36
N ALA A 74 -19.60 -6.59 -6.67
CA ALA A 74 -18.61 -6.83 -7.71
C ALA A 74 -17.61 -5.65 -7.87
N CYS A 75 -17.82 -4.52 -7.18
CA CYS A 75 -16.90 -3.38 -7.25
C CYS A 75 -15.62 -3.64 -6.46
N ILE A 76 -14.49 -3.54 -7.15
CA ILE A 76 -13.15 -3.80 -6.63
C ILE A 76 -12.19 -2.64 -6.90
N SER A 77 -11.15 -2.60 -6.08
CA SER A 77 -9.93 -1.83 -6.33
C SER A 77 -8.77 -2.78 -6.63
N LEU A 78 -7.94 -2.41 -7.60
CA LEU A 78 -6.71 -3.13 -7.92
C LEU A 78 -5.53 -2.39 -7.30
N LEU A 79 -4.88 -3.03 -6.34
CA LEU A 79 -3.69 -2.53 -5.66
C LEU A 79 -2.46 -3.11 -6.34
N PHE A 80 -1.40 -2.31 -6.49
CA PHE A 80 -0.12 -2.79 -6.95
C PHE A 80 1.03 -2.11 -6.23
N ASP A 81 2.02 -2.91 -5.86
CA ASP A 81 3.25 -2.44 -5.22
C ASP A 81 4.40 -3.39 -5.53
N GLU A 82 5.63 -2.88 -5.40
CA GLU A 82 6.85 -3.59 -5.70
C GLU A 82 7.60 -3.96 -4.40
N MET A 83 7.90 -5.24 -4.24
CA MET A 83 8.63 -5.74 -3.07
C MET A 83 10.05 -6.13 -3.44
N LYS A 84 11.03 -5.66 -2.67
CA LYS A 84 12.43 -6.09 -2.82
C LYS A 84 12.59 -7.54 -2.36
N VAL A 85 13.23 -8.36 -3.19
CA VAL A 85 13.55 -9.75 -2.91
C VAL A 85 15.05 -10.00 -2.99
N LYS A 86 15.53 -11.11 -2.43
CA LYS A 86 16.92 -11.52 -2.59
C LYS A 86 17.13 -12.03 -4.02
N ALA A 87 17.97 -11.35 -4.78
CA ALA A 87 18.38 -11.80 -6.10
C ALA A 87 19.12 -13.15 -6.01
N GLY A 88 18.78 -14.06 -6.92
CA GLY A 88 19.42 -15.36 -7.03
C GLY A 88 18.66 -16.27 -7.99
N LEU A 89 19.38 -17.23 -8.56
CA LEU A 89 18.82 -18.23 -9.46
C LEU A 89 18.60 -19.55 -8.71
N VAL A 90 17.44 -20.15 -8.91
CA VAL A 90 17.07 -21.43 -8.31
C VAL A 90 16.53 -22.35 -9.40
N PHE A 91 17.05 -23.57 -9.48
CA PHE A 91 16.51 -24.59 -10.39
C PHE A 91 15.36 -25.34 -9.73
N SER A 92 14.17 -25.25 -10.31
CA SER A 92 13.00 -25.98 -9.84
C SER A 92 12.97 -27.37 -10.47
N ILE A 93 13.20 -28.41 -9.66
CA ILE A 93 13.14 -29.82 -10.12
C ILE A 93 11.74 -30.18 -10.63
N LYS A 94 10.69 -29.60 -10.03
CA LYS A 94 9.30 -29.89 -10.40
C LYS A 94 8.93 -29.37 -11.79
N SER A 95 9.36 -28.15 -12.12
CA SER A 95 9.06 -27.51 -13.41
C SER A 95 10.15 -27.69 -14.44
N GLY A 96 11.36 -28.11 -14.05
CA GLY A 96 12.53 -28.18 -14.92
C GLY A 96 13.04 -26.81 -15.38
N LYS A 97 12.65 -25.72 -14.71
CA LYS A 97 12.94 -24.34 -15.11
C LYS A 97 13.86 -23.65 -14.09
N VAL A 98 14.71 -22.75 -14.60
CA VAL A 98 15.45 -21.79 -13.78
C VAL A 98 14.49 -20.66 -13.38
N ILE A 99 14.42 -20.38 -12.08
CA ILE A 99 13.60 -19.33 -11.47
C ILE A 99 14.55 -18.24 -10.96
N GLY A 100 14.14 -16.98 -11.06
CA GLY A 100 14.90 -15.84 -10.53
C GLY A 100 15.28 -14.80 -11.58
N LEU A 101 14.95 -15.03 -12.84
CA LEU A 101 15.06 -14.06 -13.92
C LEU A 101 13.85 -13.12 -13.95
N THR A 102 14.01 -11.96 -14.58
CA THR A 102 12.91 -11.03 -14.84
C THR A 102 11.84 -11.65 -15.75
N ASP A 103 10.58 -11.39 -15.41
CA ASP A 103 9.42 -11.83 -16.17
C ASP A 103 8.25 -10.88 -15.93
N VAL A 104 7.95 -10.06 -16.94
CA VAL A 104 6.91 -9.03 -16.91
C VAL A 104 5.72 -9.37 -17.81
N GLY A 105 5.49 -10.65 -18.10
CA GLY A 105 4.41 -11.11 -18.98
C GLY A 105 4.76 -11.04 -20.46
N SER A 106 3.90 -11.61 -21.32
CA SER A 106 4.24 -11.92 -22.72
C SER A 106 4.72 -10.71 -23.52
N LEU A 107 3.90 -9.66 -23.62
CA LEU A 107 4.18 -8.50 -24.47
C LEU A 107 5.39 -7.70 -23.98
N ALA A 108 5.47 -7.46 -22.67
CA ALA A 108 6.55 -6.70 -22.09
C ALA A 108 7.89 -7.47 -22.15
N ASN A 109 7.86 -8.81 -22.04
CA ASN A 109 9.05 -9.63 -22.24
C ASN A 109 9.54 -9.61 -23.69
N GLU A 110 8.64 -9.63 -24.67
CA GLU A 110 9.00 -9.51 -26.09
C GLU A 110 9.68 -8.18 -26.38
N LEU A 111 9.09 -7.06 -25.93
CA LEU A 111 9.67 -5.72 -26.03
C LEU A 111 11.05 -5.65 -25.37
N ALA A 112 11.18 -6.16 -24.14
CA ALA A 112 12.44 -6.21 -23.42
C ALA A 112 13.47 -7.12 -24.09
N SER A 113 13.04 -8.21 -24.73
CA SER A 113 13.94 -9.11 -25.48
C SER A 113 14.48 -8.43 -26.73
N PHE A 114 13.65 -7.64 -27.42
CA PHE A 114 14.07 -6.87 -28.58
C PHE A 114 15.07 -5.79 -28.19
N GLU A 115 14.77 -5.03 -27.12
CA GLU A 115 15.67 -4.00 -26.61
C GLU A 115 17.04 -4.57 -26.18
N ARG A 116 17.05 -5.72 -25.49
CA ARG A 116 18.29 -6.44 -25.13
C ARG A 116 19.09 -6.86 -26.34
N LYS A 117 18.44 -7.44 -27.36
CA LYS A 117 19.11 -7.81 -28.63
C LYS A 117 19.74 -6.60 -29.32
N CYS A 118 19.07 -5.45 -29.29
CA CYS A 118 19.64 -4.20 -29.83
C CYS A 118 20.86 -3.70 -29.05
N ARG A 119 20.96 -4.01 -27.75
CA ARG A 119 22.09 -3.65 -26.88
C ARG A 119 23.24 -4.67 -26.90
N GLY A 120 23.01 -5.87 -27.47
CA GLY A 120 23.98 -6.97 -27.49
C GLY A 120 23.87 -7.92 -26.29
N ASP A 121 22.83 -7.79 -25.46
CA ASP A 121 22.60 -8.65 -24.31
C ASP A 121 21.81 -9.90 -24.71
N THR A 122 22.23 -11.07 -24.19
CA THR A 122 21.62 -12.37 -24.52
C THR A 122 20.62 -12.87 -23.49
N GLU A 123 20.83 -12.57 -22.20
CA GLU A 123 20.03 -13.13 -21.09
C GLU A 123 19.23 -12.07 -20.34
N PRO A 124 18.15 -12.45 -19.63
CA PRO A 124 17.39 -11.50 -18.81
C PRO A 124 18.15 -11.21 -17.52
N ASP A 125 17.91 -10.03 -16.94
CA ASP A 125 18.48 -9.72 -15.64
C ASP A 125 17.91 -10.63 -14.54
N THR A 126 18.69 -10.82 -13.48
CA THR A 126 18.20 -11.46 -12.26
C THR A 126 17.25 -10.52 -11.53
N ALA A 127 16.05 -11.00 -11.23
CA ALA A 127 15.03 -10.22 -10.54
C ALA A 127 15.50 -9.82 -9.14
N THR A 128 15.41 -8.53 -8.84
CA THR A 128 15.71 -7.95 -7.52
C THR A 128 14.44 -7.53 -6.79
N HIS A 129 13.34 -7.42 -7.52
CA HIS A 129 12.04 -7.00 -7.03
C HIS A 129 10.94 -7.90 -7.60
N VAL A 130 9.76 -7.82 -6.98
CA VAL A 130 8.54 -8.48 -7.46
C VAL A 130 7.39 -7.49 -7.36
N LEU A 131 6.82 -7.10 -8.50
CA LEU A 131 5.55 -6.39 -8.57
C LEU A 131 4.43 -7.37 -8.24
N VAL A 132 3.56 -7.03 -7.30
CA VAL A 132 2.39 -7.84 -6.94
C VAL A 132 1.12 -7.07 -7.24
N LEU A 133 0.17 -7.74 -7.90
CA LEU A 133 -1.17 -7.24 -8.13
C LEU A 133 -2.13 -7.89 -7.12
N MET A 134 -2.89 -7.08 -6.39
CA MET A 134 -3.83 -7.53 -5.39
C MET A 134 -5.21 -6.92 -5.61
N VAL A 135 -6.23 -7.76 -5.64
CA VAL A 135 -7.63 -7.31 -5.70
C VAL A 135 -8.15 -7.10 -4.29
N ARG A 136 -8.84 -5.98 -4.09
CA ARG A 136 -9.57 -5.67 -2.85
C ARG A 136 -11.02 -5.33 -3.16
N GLY A 137 -11.96 -5.97 -2.47
CA GLY A 137 -13.37 -5.62 -2.53
C GLY A 137 -13.64 -4.28 -1.87
N ILE A 138 -14.49 -3.46 -2.49
CA ILE A 138 -14.92 -2.17 -1.92
C ILE A 138 -16.05 -2.41 -0.91
N PHE A 139 -17.04 -3.22 -1.29
CA PHE A 139 -18.22 -3.53 -0.48
C PHE A 139 -18.21 -4.96 0.07
N MET A 140 -17.11 -5.68 -0.09
CA MET A 140 -16.95 -7.04 0.43
C MET A 140 -15.56 -7.26 1.03
N SER A 141 -15.46 -8.21 1.95
CA SER A 141 -14.19 -8.64 2.54
C SER A 141 -13.44 -9.58 1.57
N LEU A 142 -13.03 -9.03 0.43
CA LEU A 142 -12.16 -9.68 -0.54
C LEU A 142 -10.79 -8.99 -0.49
N HIS A 143 -9.73 -9.76 -0.28
CA HIS A 143 -8.36 -9.31 -0.42
C HIS A 143 -7.52 -10.51 -0.88
N THR A 144 -7.01 -10.47 -2.10
CA THR A 144 -6.32 -11.64 -2.67
C THR A 144 -5.32 -11.21 -3.74
N PRO A 145 -4.06 -11.70 -3.69
CA PRO A 145 -3.12 -11.49 -4.77
C PRO A 145 -3.59 -12.25 -6.02
N VAL A 146 -3.61 -11.57 -7.16
CA VAL A 146 -4.09 -12.12 -8.44
C VAL A 146 -2.97 -12.30 -9.46
N GLY A 147 -1.81 -11.67 -9.27
CA GLY A 147 -0.67 -11.83 -10.16
C GLY A 147 0.61 -11.31 -9.53
N TYR A 148 1.74 -11.78 -10.03
CA TYR A 148 3.05 -11.25 -9.65
C TYR A 148 4.05 -11.31 -10.80
N TYR A 149 4.95 -10.34 -10.85
CA TYR A 149 5.91 -10.14 -11.93
C TYR A 149 7.30 -9.88 -11.33
N PRO A 150 8.28 -10.78 -11.51
CA PRO A 150 9.67 -10.55 -11.15
C PRO A 150 10.32 -9.45 -11.99
N THR A 151 10.89 -8.44 -11.35
CA THR A 151 11.39 -7.20 -11.96
C THR A 151 12.75 -6.80 -11.40
N VAL A 152 13.39 -5.81 -12.03
CA VAL A 152 14.57 -5.10 -11.50
C VAL A 152 14.25 -3.67 -11.07
N GLY A 153 12.99 -3.40 -10.73
CA GLY A 153 12.41 -2.07 -10.67
C GLY A 153 11.45 -1.87 -11.84
N VAL A 154 10.16 -1.77 -11.56
CA VAL A 154 9.14 -1.67 -12.63
C VAL A 154 9.21 -0.30 -13.31
N THR A 155 9.27 -0.30 -14.64
CA THR A 155 9.13 0.94 -15.43
C THR A 155 7.68 1.22 -15.76
N SER A 156 7.31 2.49 -16.00
CA SER A 156 5.94 2.85 -16.39
C SER A 156 5.45 2.13 -17.64
N HIS A 157 6.36 1.82 -18.57
CA HIS A 157 6.05 1.16 -19.83
C HIS A 157 5.79 -0.35 -19.67
N GLN A 158 6.43 -0.99 -18.68
CA GLN A 158 6.15 -2.38 -18.30
C GLN A 158 4.87 -2.48 -17.47
N LEU A 159 4.65 -1.52 -16.57
CA LEU A 159 3.46 -1.49 -15.72
C LEU A 159 2.16 -1.36 -16.53
N PHE A 160 2.20 -0.60 -17.62
CA PHE A 160 1.02 -0.33 -18.45
C PHE A 160 0.36 -1.61 -19.00
N PRO A 161 1.05 -2.49 -19.76
CA PRO A 161 0.46 -3.72 -20.24
C PRO A 161 0.04 -4.66 -19.10
N CYS A 162 0.88 -4.84 -18.06
CA CYS A 162 0.55 -5.72 -16.93
C CYS A 162 -0.78 -5.33 -16.25
N LEU A 163 -0.99 -4.03 -15.99
CA LEU A 163 -2.20 -3.56 -15.34
C LEU A 163 -3.42 -3.66 -16.25
N TRP A 164 -3.30 -3.28 -17.53
CA TRP A 164 -4.44 -3.33 -18.45
C TRP A 164 -4.87 -4.76 -18.79
N GLU A 165 -3.92 -5.69 -18.89
CA GLU A 165 -4.21 -7.12 -19.02
C GLU A 165 -4.92 -7.66 -17.77
N ALA A 166 -4.45 -7.31 -16.57
CA ALA A 166 -5.13 -7.66 -15.33
C ALA A 166 -6.56 -7.09 -15.25
N ILE A 167 -6.76 -5.83 -15.65
CA ILE A 167 -8.08 -5.18 -15.68
C ILE A 167 -9.00 -5.90 -16.66
N LEU A 168 -8.51 -6.24 -17.86
CA LEU A 168 -9.27 -7.01 -18.85
C LEU A 168 -9.77 -8.33 -18.25
N HIS A 169 -8.89 -9.10 -17.63
CA HIS A 169 -9.27 -10.39 -17.04
C HIS A 169 -10.28 -10.26 -15.91
N LEU A 170 -10.13 -9.24 -15.06
CA LEU A 170 -11.07 -8.96 -13.98
C LEU A 170 -12.45 -8.56 -14.52
N GLU A 171 -12.51 -7.68 -15.51
CA GLU A 171 -13.76 -7.22 -16.13
C GLU A 171 -14.49 -8.36 -16.86
N VAL A 172 -13.76 -9.20 -17.61
CA VAL A 172 -14.32 -10.37 -18.29
C VAL A 172 -14.87 -11.40 -17.30
N ALA A 173 -14.22 -11.56 -16.14
CA ALA A 173 -14.72 -12.43 -15.07
C ALA A 173 -15.98 -11.89 -14.36
N GLY A 174 -16.37 -10.64 -14.64
CA GLY A 174 -17.56 -9.99 -14.07
C GLY A 174 -17.27 -9.06 -12.89
N TRP A 175 -16.01 -8.87 -12.51
CA TRP A 175 -15.63 -7.85 -11.52
C TRP A 175 -15.69 -6.45 -12.15
N LYS A 176 -15.92 -5.44 -11.32
CA LYS A 176 -16.02 -4.04 -11.76
C LYS A 176 -14.88 -3.25 -11.14
N VAL A 177 -13.83 -3.00 -11.92
CA VAL A 177 -12.67 -2.24 -11.42
C VAL A 177 -13.07 -0.76 -11.32
N ARG A 178 -12.98 -0.21 -10.11
CA ARG A 178 -13.35 1.20 -9.82
C ARG A 178 -12.14 2.07 -9.53
N ALA A 179 -11.09 1.50 -8.96
CA ALA A 179 -9.89 2.25 -8.60
C ALA A 179 -8.61 1.42 -8.77
N LEU A 180 -7.54 2.10 -9.14
CA LEU A 180 -6.17 1.61 -9.03
C LEU A 180 -5.51 2.31 -7.84
N VAL A 181 -4.82 1.54 -7.00
CA VAL A 181 -4.14 2.07 -5.81
C VAL A 181 -2.67 1.72 -5.86
N SER A 182 -1.82 2.74 -5.72
CA SER A 182 -0.37 2.59 -5.73
C SER A 182 0.29 3.55 -4.74
N ASP A 183 1.57 3.35 -4.47
CA ASP A 183 2.38 4.39 -3.86
C ASP A 183 2.66 5.56 -4.83
N GLY A 184 3.37 6.59 -4.34
CA GLY A 184 3.74 7.78 -5.12
C GLY A 184 5.07 7.68 -5.88
N ALA A 185 5.59 6.48 -6.17
CA ALA A 185 6.85 6.31 -6.88
C ALA A 185 6.81 6.95 -8.28
N SER A 186 7.98 7.33 -8.82
CA SER A 186 8.06 7.98 -10.13
C SER A 186 7.49 7.13 -11.29
N PRO A 187 7.68 5.79 -11.36
CA PRO A 187 7.08 5.00 -12.43
C PRO A 187 5.55 4.97 -12.35
N HIS A 188 4.97 4.91 -11.14
CA HIS A 188 3.52 4.90 -10.92
C HIS A 188 2.89 6.24 -11.28
N ARG A 189 3.51 7.36 -10.87
CA ARG A 189 3.06 8.69 -11.28
C ARG A 189 3.14 8.88 -12.79
N LYS A 190 4.22 8.41 -13.43
CA LYS A 190 4.34 8.46 -14.89
C LYS A 190 3.27 7.61 -15.57
N PHE A 191 2.92 6.45 -15.02
CA PHE A 191 1.80 5.64 -15.50
C PHE A 191 0.47 6.41 -15.46
N TYR A 192 0.17 7.16 -14.39
CA TYR A 192 -1.03 8.01 -14.37
C TYR A 192 -1.00 9.07 -15.47
N HIS A 193 0.13 9.76 -15.67
CA HIS A 193 0.28 10.76 -16.73
C HIS A 193 0.15 10.19 -18.15
N LEU A 194 0.45 8.91 -18.38
CA LEU A 194 0.25 8.28 -19.69
C LEU A 194 -1.23 8.24 -20.12
N HIS A 195 -2.17 8.48 -19.19
CA HIS A 195 -3.61 8.54 -19.46
C HIS A 195 -4.12 9.98 -19.65
N GLN A 196 -3.23 10.97 -19.70
CA GLN A 196 -3.63 12.35 -19.97
C GLN A 196 -4.15 12.49 -21.40
N ASP A 197 -5.32 13.10 -21.56
CA ASP A 197 -5.85 13.44 -22.87
C ASP A 197 -4.93 14.45 -23.57
N ARG A 198 -4.65 14.24 -24.86
CA ARG A 198 -3.71 15.04 -25.67
C ARG A 198 -4.11 16.52 -25.91
N GLY A 199 -5.09 17.03 -25.17
CA GLY A 199 -5.52 18.43 -25.19
C GLY A 199 -5.93 18.98 -23.83
N SER A 200 -5.83 18.19 -22.73
CA SER A 200 -6.10 18.70 -21.39
C SER A 200 -4.84 19.34 -20.80
N SER A 201 -4.98 20.59 -20.36
CA SER A 201 -3.95 21.30 -19.58
C SER A 201 -3.99 20.94 -18.10
N ASP A 202 -4.79 19.95 -17.70
CA ASP A 202 -4.88 19.55 -16.29
C ASP A 202 -3.52 19.04 -15.81
N GLU A 203 -3.05 19.62 -14.71
CA GLU A 203 -1.78 19.26 -14.07
C GLU A 203 -1.84 17.87 -13.41
N VAL A 204 -3.05 17.34 -13.18
CA VAL A 204 -3.26 16.12 -12.40
C VAL A 204 -4.18 15.14 -13.13
N VAL A 205 -3.66 13.96 -13.45
CA VAL A 205 -4.46 12.83 -13.95
C VAL A 205 -4.91 11.94 -12.79
N TYR A 206 -6.21 11.88 -12.54
CA TYR A 206 -6.81 11.14 -11.41
C TYR A 206 -7.84 10.10 -11.83
N PHE A 207 -8.12 9.95 -13.13
CA PHE A 207 -8.95 8.87 -13.67
C PHE A 207 -8.62 8.61 -15.13
N THR A 208 -9.12 7.48 -15.63
CA THR A 208 -9.17 7.14 -17.05
C THR A 208 -10.51 6.47 -17.38
N PRO A 209 -11.08 6.66 -18.59
CA PRO A 209 -12.24 5.88 -19.01
C PRO A 209 -11.89 4.38 -19.05
N ASN A 210 -12.84 3.54 -18.65
CA ASN A 210 -12.65 2.09 -18.76
C ASN A 210 -12.88 1.65 -20.23
N PRO A 211 -11.88 1.09 -20.93
CA PRO A 211 -12.03 0.64 -22.31
C PRO A 211 -12.99 -0.54 -22.45
N PHE A 212 -13.25 -1.30 -21.38
CA PHE A 212 -14.16 -2.45 -21.37
C PHE A 212 -15.60 -2.09 -21.00
N ASP A 213 -15.81 -0.87 -20.50
CA ASP A 213 -17.13 -0.32 -20.21
C ASP A 213 -17.06 1.21 -20.18
N THR A 214 -17.38 1.83 -21.31
CA THR A 214 -17.23 3.27 -21.53
C THR A 214 -18.10 4.13 -20.60
N THR A 215 -19.07 3.55 -19.90
CA THR A 215 -19.90 4.26 -18.91
C THR A 215 -19.17 4.46 -17.57
N ARG A 216 -18.08 3.72 -17.33
CA ARG A 216 -17.35 3.71 -16.07
C ARG A 216 -15.98 4.35 -16.21
N ARG A 217 -15.56 5.02 -15.13
CA ARG A 217 -14.21 5.54 -14.94
C ARG A 217 -13.46 4.66 -13.95
N ILE A 218 -12.16 4.52 -14.17
CA ILE A 218 -11.22 3.92 -13.23
C ILE A 218 -10.44 5.07 -12.59
N HIS A 219 -10.55 5.23 -11.28
CA HIS A 219 -9.90 6.29 -10.53
C HIS A 219 -8.50 5.89 -10.07
N PHE A 220 -7.56 6.84 -10.08
CA PHE A 220 -6.20 6.62 -9.56
C PHE A 220 -6.10 7.17 -8.15
N VAL A 221 -5.71 6.32 -7.21
CA VAL A 221 -5.65 6.67 -5.78
C VAL A 221 -4.24 6.40 -5.27
N CYS A 222 -3.59 7.43 -4.74
CA CYS A 222 -2.32 7.27 -4.05
C CYS A 222 -2.52 6.68 -2.65
N ASP A 223 -1.59 5.85 -2.21
CA ASP A 223 -1.60 5.32 -0.85
C ASP A 223 -1.40 6.43 0.19
N VAL A 224 -2.44 6.67 0.97
CA VAL A 224 -2.55 7.78 1.92
C VAL A 224 -1.52 7.67 3.06
N PRO A 225 -1.31 6.50 3.70
CA PRO A 225 -0.18 6.29 4.62
C PRO A 225 1.19 6.67 4.03
N HIS A 226 1.46 6.35 2.77
CA HIS A 226 2.68 6.75 2.08
C HIS A 226 2.77 8.28 1.87
N LEU A 227 1.66 8.95 1.57
CA LEU A 227 1.61 10.42 1.50
C LEU A 227 1.98 11.06 2.85
N ILE A 228 1.44 10.57 3.96
CA ILE A 228 1.77 11.08 5.31
C ILE A 228 3.25 10.90 5.66
N LYS A 229 3.84 9.73 5.35
CA LYS A 229 5.28 9.51 5.51
C LYS A 229 6.09 10.52 4.70
N THR A 230 5.70 10.73 3.45
CA THR A 230 6.37 11.65 2.52
C THR A 230 6.27 13.10 3.00
N THR A 231 5.10 13.53 3.45
CA THR A 231 4.87 14.86 4.03
C THR A 231 5.76 15.07 5.25
N ARG A 232 5.83 14.11 6.17
CA ARG A 232 6.70 14.21 7.34
C ARG A 232 8.18 14.25 6.97
N ASN A 233 8.63 13.45 6.00
CA ASN A 233 10.02 13.49 5.53
C ASN A 233 10.35 14.84 4.84
N ASN A 234 9.40 15.43 4.11
CA ASN A 234 9.57 16.78 3.56
C ASN A 234 9.60 17.85 4.66
N PHE A 235 8.78 17.67 5.71
CA PHE A 235 8.79 18.57 6.86
C PHE A 235 10.12 18.50 7.62
N GLU A 236 10.68 17.30 7.85
CA GLU A 236 12.04 17.10 8.42
C GLU A 236 13.13 17.80 7.60
N ASN A 237 13.04 17.75 6.26
CA ASN A 237 14.01 18.43 5.40
C ASN A 237 13.82 19.95 5.36
N SER A 238 12.71 20.47 5.90
CA SER A 238 12.43 21.90 5.97
C SER A 238 13.31 22.59 7.01
N SER A 239 14.35 23.28 6.52
CA SER A 239 15.37 24.02 7.29
C SER A 239 16.26 23.20 8.24
N TYR A 240 16.21 21.85 8.23
CA TYR A 240 17.01 21.03 9.16
C TYR A 240 17.99 20.05 8.47
N HIS A 241 17.55 18.86 8.04
CA HIS A 241 18.42 17.74 7.68
C HIS A 241 19.34 18.02 6.48
N ASN A 242 18.86 17.78 5.25
CA ASN A 242 19.61 18.11 4.02
C ASN A 242 19.25 19.49 3.46
N LYS A 243 18.29 20.18 4.08
CA LYS A 243 17.76 21.49 3.67
C LYS A 243 17.37 21.55 2.19
N THR A 244 16.96 20.42 1.62
CA THR A 244 16.62 20.28 0.20
C THR A 244 15.30 20.96 -0.16
N ARG A 245 14.48 21.32 0.83
CA ARG A 245 13.18 21.95 0.63
C ARG A 245 12.90 22.92 1.77
N LEU A 246 12.15 23.98 1.47
CA LEU A 246 11.52 24.85 2.46
C LEU A 246 10.02 24.77 2.24
N LEU A 247 9.30 24.22 3.21
CA LEU A 247 7.84 24.20 3.17
C LEU A 247 7.30 25.57 3.56
N CYS A 248 6.30 26.04 2.83
CA CYS A 248 5.61 27.28 3.12
C CYS A 248 4.09 27.05 3.08
N TYR A 249 3.37 27.70 3.99
CA TYR A 249 1.91 27.80 3.95
C TYR A 249 1.53 29.27 3.91
N ASN A 250 0.81 29.70 2.87
CA ASN A 250 0.50 31.11 2.60
C ASN A 250 1.76 32.01 2.66
N LYS A 251 2.85 31.58 2.00
CA LYS A 251 4.16 32.25 1.97
C LYS A 251 4.89 32.36 3.33
N GLN A 252 4.33 31.81 4.40
CA GLN A 252 5.00 31.70 5.70
C GLN A 252 5.72 30.36 5.82
N PRO A 253 6.98 30.35 6.28
CA PRO A 253 7.76 29.11 6.37
C PRO A 253 7.20 28.16 7.43
N ILE A 254 7.42 26.86 7.20
CA ILE A 254 7.12 25.75 8.10
C ILE A 254 8.42 25.01 8.31
N GLU A 255 8.98 25.05 9.52
CA GLU A 255 10.35 24.56 9.76
C GLU A 255 10.39 23.46 10.80
N TRP A 256 11.20 22.43 10.58
CA TRP A 256 11.38 21.34 11.53
C TRP A 256 12.00 21.80 12.85
N THR A 257 12.84 22.84 12.78
CA THR A 257 13.47 23.49 13.94
C THR A 257 12.46 24.00 14.95
N GLN A 258 11.27 24.45 14.51
CA GLN A 258 10.19 24.85 15.39
C GLN A 258 9.67 23.67 16.22
N LEU A 259 9.60 22.47 15.62
CA LEU A 259 9.18 21.25 16.32
C LEU A 259 10.23 20.77 17.32
N LEU A 260 11.52 20.88 16.98
CA LEU A 260 12.63 20.58 17.90
C LEU A 260 12.58 21.48 19.14
N GLN A 261 12.49 22.80 18.94
CA GLN A 261 12.38 23.76 20.04
C GLN A 261 11.14 23.52 20.91
N MET A 262 10.02 23.17 20.27
CA MET A 262 8.79 22.85 21.00
C MET A 262 8.92 21.59 21.85
N TYR A 263 9.62 20.57 21.35
CA TYR A 263 9.89 19.35 22.11
C TYR A 263 10.83 19.58 23.29
N GLU A 264 11.89 20.38 23.11
CA GLU A 264 12.81 20.77 24.20
C GLU A 264 12.08 21.53 25.30
N TRP A 265 11.22 22.49 24.91
CA TRP A 265 10.37 23.22 25.85
C TRP A 265 9.39 22.30 26.61
N ASP A 266 8.77 21.35 25.91
CA ASP A 266 7.81 20.40 26.50
C ASP A 266 8.49 19.37 27.44
N MET A 267 9.70 18.94 27.10
CA MET A 267 10.54 18.10 27.97
C MET A 267 10.91 18.83 29.26
N GLY A 268 10.91 20.17 29.25
CA GLY A 268 11.21 20.97 30.43
C GLY A 268 12.64 20.72 30.91
N LEU A 269 13.62 20.71 29.99
CA LEU A 269 15.04 20.63 30.33
C LEU A 269 15.47 21.69 31.37
N GLU A 270 14.71 22.78 31.48
CA GLU A 270 14.90 23.88 32.44
C GLU A 270 14.01 23.77 33.70
N ARG A 271 13.18 22.73 33.83
CA ARG A 271 12.25 22.55 34.96
C ARG A 271 12.83 21.63 36.03
N HIS A 272 12.60 21.99 37.29
CA HIS A 272 13.07 21.25 38.47
C HIS A 272 12.21 20.02 38.84
N SER A 273 11.12 19.74 38.11
CA SER A 273 10.26 18.57 38.34
C SER A 273 9.63 18.08 37.03
N PRO A 274 9.58 16.76 36.77
CA PRO A 274 8.94 16.23 35.58
C PRO A 274 7.43 16.48 35.65
N GLY A 275 6.94 17.38 34.80
CA GLY A 275 5.53 17.70 34.66
C GLY A 275 4.82 16.83 33.63
N LEU A 276 3.49 16.95 33.57
CA LEU A 276 2.68 16.37 32.49
C LEU A 276 3.08 17.00 31.14
N ARG A 277 3.52 16.16 30.21
CA ARG A 277 3.95 16.55 28.87
C ARG A 277 2.76 16.71 27.92
N ARG A 278 2.71 17.81 27.17
CA ARG A 278 1.75 18.01 26.08
C ARG A 278 2.08 17.11 24.89
N LEU A 279 3.37 16.97 24.56
CA LEU A 279 3.86 16.11 23.48
C LEU A 279 4.16 14.67 23.94
N HIS A 280 3.32 14.09 24.80
CA HIS A 280 3.50 12.77 25.42
C HIS A 280 3.68 11.59 24.43
N LYS A 281 3.24 11.73 23.18
CA LYS A 281 3.41 10.69 22.13
C LYS A 281 4.74 10.83 21.39
N LEU A 282 5.32 12.02 21.36
CA LEU A 282 6.57 12.25 20.67
C LEU A 282 7.74 11.81 21.55
N THR A 283 8.67 11.12 20.92
CA THR A 283 9.93 10.67 21.51
C THR A 283 11.09 11.25 20.71
N TYR A 284 12.31 11.09 21.20
CA TYR A 284 13.52 11.46 20.45
C TYR A 284 13.55 10.87 19.03
N GLU A 285 13.10 9.62 18.87
CA GLU A 285 13.00 8.92 17.59
C GLU A 285 11.98 9.52 16.61
N HIS A 286 11.04 10.35 17.07
CA HIS A 286 10.13 11.07 16.17
C HIS A 286 10.80 12.26 15.48
N LEU A 287 11.87 12.77 16.09
CA LEU A 287 12.56 14.00 15.70
C LEU A 287 13.87 13.72 14.98
N HIS A 288 14.57 12.66 15.39
CA HIS A 288 15.85 12.24 14.83
C HIS A 288 15.67 10.92 14.08
N LEU A 289 15.38 11.04 12.80
CA LEU A 289 14.85 9.95 11.99
C LEU A 289 15.99 9.16 11.33
N THR A 290 16.02 7.85 11.59
CA THR A 290 16.86 6.92 10.82
C THR A 290 16.09 6.37 9.61
N PRO A 291 16.75 5.77 8.60
CA PRO A 291 16.08 5.20 7.45
C PRO A 291 14.93 4.22 7.80
N ALA A 292 15.10 3.41 8.85
CA ALA A 292 14.06 2.51 9.33
C ALA A 292 12.85 3.25 9.93
N LEU A 293 13.09 4.33 10.69
CA LEU A 293 12.04 5.15 11.31
C LEU A 293 11.27 5.99 10.28
N ARG A 294 11.90 6.35 9.15
CA ARG A 294 11.25 7.01 8.00
C ARG A 294 10.10 6.19 7.40
N MET A 295 10.15 4.87 7.55
CA MET A 295 9.13 3.96 7.02
C MET A 295 7.96 3.71 7.98
N ARG A 296 8.04 4.12 9.25
CA ARG A 296 6.98 3.90 10.26
C ARG A 296 5.86 4.94 10.11
N VAL A 297 4.70 4.49 9.62
CA VAL A 297 3.52 5.36 9.39
C VAL A 297 3.02 6.00 10.68
N TYR A 298 2.92 5.24 11.78
CA TYR A 298 2.37 5.77 13.03
C TYR A 298 3.18 6.94 13.58
N MET A 299 4.51 6.92 13.42
CA MET A 299 5.38 8.02 13.86
C MET A 299 5.11 9.29 13.03
N ALA A 300 4.91 9.14 11.72
CA ALA A 300 4.56 10.26 10.86
C ALA A 300 3.17 10.84 11.21
N ALA A 301 2.18 9.98 11.45
CA ALA A 301 0.84 10.41 11.86
C ALA A 301 0.84 11.09 13.24
N GLN A 302 1.67 10.65 14.19
CA GLN A 302 1.80 11.30 15.50
C GLN A 302 2.44 12.68 15.41
N VAL A 303 3.45 12.85 14.55
CA VAL A 303 4.06 14.17 14.26
C VAL A 303 3.05 15.10 13.59
N LEU A 304 2.36 14.63 12.56
CA LEU A 304 1.35 15.39 11.81
C LEU A 304 -0.04 15.28 12.47
N SER A 305 -0.14 15.64 13.75
CA SER A 305 -1.39 15.50 14.51
C SER A 305 -1.90 16.81 15.12
N SER A 306 -3.21 16.88 15.36
CA SER A 306 -3.82 17.99 16.09
C SER A 306 -3.29 18.13 17.52
N THR A 307 -2.76 17.06 18.14
CA THR A 307 -2.13 17.15 19.47
C THR A 307 -0.87 18.02 19.43
N VAL A 308 -0.05 17.88 18.38
CA VAL A 308 1.14 18.72 18.17
C VAL A 308 0.73 20.15 17.84
N ALA A 309 -0.29 20.34 17.00
CA ALA A 309 -0.83 21.66 16.68
C ALA A 309 -1.33 22.42 17.93
N ASN A 310 -2.10 21.74 18.79
CA ASN A 310 -2.57 22.30 20.06
C ASN A 310 -1.38 22.68 20.98
N ALA A 311 -0.31 21.88 20.99
CA ALA A 311 0.88 22.18 21.77
C ALA A 311 1.54 23.48 21.30
N PHE A 312 1.67 23.70 19.99
CA PHE A 312 2.17 24.96 19.43
C PHE A 312 1.27 26.17 19.76
N GLU A 313 -0.05 26.06 19.59
CA GLU A 313 -1.00 27.14 19.93
C GLU A 313 -0.88 27.52 21.41
N SER A 314 -0.80 26.50 22.28
CA SER A 314 -0.72 26.68 23.72
C SER A 314 0.65 27.19 24.22
N HIS A 315 1.68 27.17 23.38
CA HIS A 315 2.99 27.78 23.65
C HIS A 315 2.99 29.27 23.28
N GLY A 316 2.13 29.71 22.35
CA GLY A 316 1.90 31.14 22.07
C GLY A 316 3.02 31.87 21.31
N LYS A 317 4.01 31.14 20.75
CA LYS A 317 5.13 31.76 20.03
C LYS A 317 4.68 32.34 18.69
N THR A 318 4.98 33.62 18.48
CA THR A 318 4.74 34.33 17.21
C THR A 318 5.56 33.68 16.09
N GLY A 319 4.89 33.21 15.02
CA GLY A 319 5.52 32.61 13.85
C GLY A 319 5.28 31.11 13.65
N ALA A 320 4.59 30.42 14.57
CA ALA A 320 4.23 29.01 14.41
C ALA A 320 2.85 28.79 13.75
N THR A 321 2.14 29.85 13.37
CA THR A 321 0.76 29.78 12.84
C THR A 321 0.66 28.97 11.55
N SER A 322 1.64 29.10 10.65
CA SER A 322 1.75 28.30 9.42
C SER A 322 1.86 26.81 9.72
N THR A 323 2.76 26.46 10.65
CA THR A 323 2.99 25.07 11.10
C THR A 323 1.75 24.49 11.76
N VAL A 324 1.05 25.25 12.62
CA VAL A 324 -0.23 24.82 13.22
C VAL A 324 -1.27 24.49 12.16
N LYS A 325 -1.49 25.37 11.19
CA LYS A 325 -2.45 25.15 10.10
C LYS A 325 -2.09 23.93 9.25
N PHE A 326 -0.80 23.80 8.91
CA PHE A 326 -0.28 22.65 8.19
C PHE A 326 -0.52 21.32 8.93
N LEU A 327 -0.22 21.27 10.23
CA LEU A 327 -0.43 20.07 11.05
C LEU A 327 -1.91 19.68 11.13
N ARG A 328 -2.80 20.66 11.36
CA ARG A 328 -4.26 20.42 11.39
C ARG A 328 -4.78 19.93 10.04
N MET A 329 -4.35 20.55 8.95
CA MET A 329 -4.76 20.16 7.59
C MET A 329 -4.39 18.70 7.28
N PHE A 330 -3.16 18.28 7.58
CA PHE A 330 -2.72 16.91 7.33
C PHE A 330 -3.36 15.89 8.28
N ASP A 331 -3.56 16.22 9.56
CA ASP A 331 -4.28 15.35 10.51
C ASP A 331 -5.73 15.12 10.04
N GLN A 332 -6.40 16.20 9.63
CA GLN A 332 -7.78 16.16 9.16
C GLN A 332 -7.92 15.38 7.85
N MET A 333 -7.06 15.65 6.86
CA MET A 333 -7.03 14.91 5.59
C MET A 333 -6.77 13.41 5.82
N PHE A 334 -5.82 13.06 6.68
CA PHE A 334 -5.52 11.66 6.98
C PHE A 334 -6.70 10.95 7.63
N ASP A 335 -7.36 11.59 8.59
CA ASP A 335 -8.54 11.05 9.24
C ASP A 335 -9.69 10.84 8.23
N CYS A 336 -9.96 11.84 7.37
CA CYS A 336 -11.01 11.76 6.35
C CYS A 336 -10.81 10.58 5.38
N LEU A 337 -9.56 10.21 5.09
CA LEU A 337 -9.23 9.14 4.15
C LEU A 337 -8.92 7.79 4.82
N ASN A 338 -8.93 7.72 6.15
CA ASN A 338 -8.59 6.52 6.93
C ASN A 338 -9.74 6.03 7.83
N VAL A 339 -10.98 6.23 7.38
CA VAL A 339 -12.19 5.75 8.06
C VAL A 339 -12.28 4.23 7.94
N SER A 340 -12.13 3.53 9.07
CA SER A 340 -12.15 2.06 9.13
C SER A 340 -13.12 1.48 10.16
N ASN A 341 -13.67 2.31 11.05
CA ASN A 341 -14.53 1.88 12.14
C ASN A 341 -15.61 2.93 12.41
N THR A 342 -16.85 2.46 12.56
CA THR A 342 -18.04 3.27 12.84
C THR A 342 -18.00 4.01 14.18
N HIS A 343 -17.15 3.59 15.11
CA HIS A 343 -17.05 4.15 16.46
C HIS A 343 -15.77 4.95 16.72
N ALA A 344 -14.78 4.88 15.82
CA ALA A 344 -13.48 5.53 16.03
C ALA A 344 -13.61 7.04 16.24
N ALA A 345 -14.48 7.71 15.47
CA ALA A 345 -14.76 9.13 15.63
C ALA A 345 -15.19 9.51 17.04
N ARG A 346 -16.09 8.73 17.65
CA ARG A 346 -16.61 8.99 19.00
C ARG A 346 -15.55 8.75 20.08
N HIS A 347 -14.83 7.63 20.00
CA HIS A 347 -13.81 7.29 20.99
C HIS A 347 -12.61 8.24 20.97
N LEU A 348 -12.19 8.65 19.77
CA LEU A 348 -11.05 9.55 19.58
C LEU A 348 -11.44 11.03 19.57
N ARG A 349 -12.75 11.33 19.62
CA ARG A 349 -13.32 12.69 19.49
C ARG A 349 -12.82 13.41 18.23
N LYS A 350 -12.81 12.68 17.10
CA LYS A 350 -12.37 13.13 15.78
C LYS A 350 -13.52 13.00 14.77
N PRO A 351 -14.29 14.07 14.50
CA PRO A 351 -15.42 14.03 13.55
C PRO A 351 -15.02 13.60 12.14
N SER A 352 -13.78 13.89 11.73
CA SER A 352 -13.23 13.48 10.43
C SER A 352 -13.23 11.97 10.20
N LEU A 353 -13.25 11.16 11.27
CA LEU A 353 -13.27 9.70 11.22
C LEU A 353 -14.69 9.10 11.14
N GLU A 354 -15.75 9.91 11.02
CA GLU A 354 -17.11 9.39 10.94
C GLU A 354 -17.35 8.60 9.63
N PRO A 355 -18.22 7.60 9.61
CA PRO A 355 -18.60 6.95 8.34
C PRO A 355 -19.20 7.97 7.37
N TYR A 356 -18.80 7.93 6.10
CA TYR A 356 -19.48 8.71 5.06
C TYR A 356 -20.90 8.19 4.85
N ARG A 357 -21.89 9.09 4.94
CA ARG A 357 -23.32 8.77 4.83
C ARG A 357 -24.08 9.62 3.82
N SER A 358 -23.50 10.74 3.40
CA SER A 358 -24.11 11.68 2.46
C SER A 358 -23.12 12.02 1.36
N SER A 359 -23.62 12.32 0.16
CA SER A 359 -22.83 12.91 -0.93
C SER A 359 -22.49 14.39 -0.69
N THR A 360 -23.15 15.03 0.28
CA THR A 360 -22.93 16.43 0.68
C THR A 360 -22.12 16.55 1.99
N ASP A 361 -21.31 15.53 2.31
CA ASP A 361 -20.47 15.54 3.50
C ASP A 361 -19.40 16.63 3.40
N TRP A 362 -19.31 17.49 4.42
CA TRP A 362 -18.36 18.62 4.48
C TRP A 362 -16.89 18.17 4.31
N ARG A 363 -16.58 16.91 4.63
CA ARG A 363 -15.24 16.35 4.49
C ARG A 363 -14.78 16.25 3.05
N PHE A 364 -15.70 16.21 2.09
CA PHE A 364 -15.33 16.28 0.68
C PHE A 364 -14.71 17.63 0.33
N GLU A 365 -15.22 18.74 0.88
CA GLU A 365 -14.62 20.07 0.69
C GLU A 365 -13.18 20.10 1.23
N VAL A 366 -12.98 19.55 2.43
CA VAL A 366 -11.65 19.44 3.06
C VAL A 366 -10.67 18.60 2.26
N ILE A 367 -11.12 17.53 1.60
CA ILE A 367 -10.25 16.70 0.74
C ILE A 367 -9.93 17.44 -0.57
N ILE A 368 -10.89 18.17 -1.14
CA ILE A 368 -10.73 18.87 -2.42
C ILE A 368 -9.92 20.18 -2.23
N GLY A 369 -9.84 20.70 -1.01
CA GLY A 369 -9.09 21.92 -0.71
C GLY A 369 -9.80 23.21 -1.15
N ILE A 370 -11.13 23.14 -1.28
CA ILE A 370 -12.05 24.29 -1.39
C ILE A 370 -12.45 24.67 0.03
#